data_AF-A0A8K0RDP8-F1
#
_entry.id   AF-A0A8K0RDP8-F1
#
_cell.length_a   1.000
_cell.length_b   1.000
_cell.length_c   1.000
_cell.angle_alpha   90.00
_cell.angle_beta   90.00
_cell.angle_gamma   90.00
#
_symmetry.space_group_name_H-M   'P 1'
#
loop_
_entity.id
_entity.type
_entity.pdbx_description
1 polymer ?
#
loop_
_entity_poly.entity_id
_entity_poly.type
_entity_poly.pdbx_seq_one_letter_code
_entity_poly.pdbx_strand_id
1 'polypeptide(L)'
;MFFSKKRAAESNTSSAPLPSESVIDKLTHEVATLRIQREEFQVLYESNRQTLEHLNEDLDVKNQEYNQLRNCNHTLNSELQKAEAIAKKTVSDLQSSIRALEVNLEQAETERDNASAKLDQLRTTAWYQLHVNDETVGERNDLIKALKADRYKSQQQQRDRAVTELEALKDEYKKASDLHVQLNGLREDCDFTTERNPQITELQTTINNKQTQALIHDAETSDLHARLDVLQAAHDQHFHDKVTLETQLTALHRENENLATKIANADAVAVKTNNMANAILQQLRVLLIATAEKNAQRQAQFDGMYTQQIDAAQRFSAQLRAKTSAIRDLEVKLKQSELDSLNRVSSCEDQIAGLKNQIHCLVLDRDGEVAKADAWQELVNMQKIEADGRVAALEAQIVQLKACE
;
A
#
# COMPACT_ATOMS: atom_id res chain seq x y z
N MET A 1 27.56 48.71 -41.17
CA MET A 1 27.79 47.29 -40.83
C MET A 1 27.44 47.08 -39.36
N PHE A 2 26.24 46.57 -39.05
CA PHE A 2 25.88 46.06 -37.73
C PHE A 2 25.01 44.82 -37.94
N PHE A 3 25.60 43.64 -37.74
CA PHE A 3 24.88 42.37 -37.82
C PHE A 3 24.26 42.06 -36.46
N SER A 4 22.95 42.28 -36.32
CA SER A 4 22.17 41.75 -35.20
C SER A 4 21.94 40.25 -35.41
N LYS A 5 22.67 39.45 -34.64
CA LYS A 5 22.56 37.99 -34.54
C LYS A 5 21.23 37.65 -33.85
N LYS A 6 20.19 37.34 -34.63
CA LYS A 6 18.97 36.66 -34.15
C LYS A 6 19.35 35.26 -33.67
N ARG A 7 19.39 35.03 -32.35
CA ARG A 7 19.35 33.69 -31.78
C ARG A 7 17.91 33.19 -31.87
N ALA A 8 17.67 32.21 -32.72
CA ALA A 8 16.50 31.35 -32.65
C ALA A 8 16.63 30.54 -31.35
N ALA A 9 15.79 30.85 -30.37
CA ALA A 9 15.55 29.96 -29.24
C ALA A 9 14.62 28.86 -29.76
N GLU A 10 15.19 27.73 -30.13
CA GLU A 10 14.44 26.50 -30.38
C GLU A 10 13.81 26.07 -29.05
N SER A 11 12.54 26.43 -28.86
CA SER A 11 11.71 25.91 -27.79
C SER A 11 11.37 24.46 -28.10
N ASN A 12 12.23 23.53 -27.68
CA ASN A 12 11.87 22.14 -27.54
C ASN A 12 10.90 22.01 -26.35
N THR A 13 9.64 22.40 -26.55
CA THR A 13 8.53 21.98 -25.71
C THR A 13 8.28 20.51 -26.01
N SER A 14 9.02 19.66 -25.32
CA SER A 14 8.72 18.24 -25.21
C SER A 14 7.27 18.11 -24.73
N SER A 15 6.40 17.75 -25.67
CA SER A 15 5.00 17.40 -25.43
C SER A 15 4.98 16.08 -24.67
N ALA A 16 5.27 16.13 -23.36
CA ALA A 16 4.93 15.05 -22.47
C ALA A 16 3.40 14.87 -22.52
N PRO A 17 2.89 13.68 -22.86
CA PRO A 17 1.46 13.45 -22.93
C PRO A 17 0.83 13.78 -21.58
N LEU A 18 -0.21 14.60 -21.59
CA LEU A 18 -0.93 14.99 -20.38
C LEU A 18 -1.47 13.72 -19.70
N PRO A 19 -1.25 13.55 -18.39
CA PRO A 19 -1.88 12.46 -17.66
C PRO A 19 -3.39 12.64 -17.77
N SER A 20 -4.06 11.70 -18.44
CA SER A 20 -5.52 11.67 -18.48
C SER A 20 -6.05 11.35 -17.09
N GLU A 21 -7.28 11.74 -16.80
CA GLU A 21 -7.98 11.43 -15.53
C GLU A 21 -7.91 9.92 -15.21
N SER A 22 -7.94 9.08 -16.26
CA SER A 22 -7.71 7.64 -16.18
C SER A 22 -6.36 7.22 -15.56
N VAL A 23 -5.29 8.01 -15.70
CA VAL A 23 -3.97 7.74 -15.09
C VAL A 23 -4.01 8.02 -13.59
N ILE A 24 -4.70 9.07 -13.17
CA ILE A 24 -4.87 9.42 -11.75
C ILE A 24 -5.69 8.34 -11.05
N ASP A 25 -6.79 7.89 -11.66
CA ASP A 25 -7.63 6.82 -11.12
C ASP A 25 -6.85 5.50 -10.95
N LYS A 26 -6.03 5.14 -11.95
CA LYS A 26 -5.18 3.94 -11.89
C LYS A 26 -4.15 4.02 -10.77
N LEU A 27 -3.43 5.13 -10.65
CA LEU A 27 -2.45 5.32 -9.58
C LEU A 27 -3.12 5.34 -8.20
N THR A 28 -4.30 5.93 -8.08
CA THR A 28 -5.07 5.96 -6.82
C THR A 28 -5.50 4.54 -6.42
N HIS A 29 -5.93 3.73 -7.38
CA HIS A 29 -6.27 2.33 -7.14
C HIS A 29 -5.04 1.49 -6.74
N GLU A 30 -3.89 1.73 -7.37
CA GLU A 30 -2.62 1.07 -7.04
C GLU A 30 -2.16 1.41 -5.61
N VAL A 31 -2.23 2.69 -5.20
CA VAL A 31 -1.95 3.12 -3.82
C VAL A 31 -2.92 2.46 -2.83
N ALA A 32 -4.20 2.34 -3.16
CA ALA A 32 -5.16 1.66 -2.30
C ALA A 32 -4.80 0.17 -2.12
N THR A 33 -4.35 -0.50 -3.19
CA THR A 33 -3.95 -1.91 -3.17
C THR A 33 -2.68 -2.11 -2.33
N LEU A 34 -1.66 -1.28 -2.52
CA LEU A 34 -0.42 -1.33 -1.73
C LEU A 34 -0.66 -0.98 -0.26
N ARG A 35 -1.65 -0.14 0.05
CA ARG A 35 -2.05 0.13 1.43
C ARG A 35 -2.67 -1.11 2.10
N ILE A 36 -3.55 -1.83 1.41
CA ILE A 36 -4.11 -3.10 1.91
C ILE A 36 -3.00 -4.11 2.15
N GLN A 37 -2.10 -4.30 1.19
CA GLN A 37 -0.95 -5.21 1.34
C GLN A 37 -0.08 -4.81 2.53
N ARG A 38 0.20 -3.51 2.72
CA ARG A 38 0.94 -3.03 3.88
C ARG A 38 0.24 -3.39 5.19
N GLU A 39 -1.08 -3.22 5.27
CA GLU A 39 -1.87 -3.58 6.46
C GLU A 39 -1.79 -5.10 6.74
N GLU A 40 -1.86 -5.94 5.71
CA GLU A 40 -1.68 -7.40 5.83
C GLU A 40 -0.27 -7.77 6.35
N PHE A 41 0.79 -7.18 5.75
CA PHE A 41 2.16 -7.38 6.22
C PHE A 41 2.38 -6.87 7.64
N GLN A 42 1.72 -5.79 8.05
CA GLN A 42 1.80 -5.26 9.40
C GLN A 42 1.19 -6.22 10.42
N VAL A 43 0.03 -6.82 10.09
CA VAL A 43 -0.62 -7.84 10.94
C VAL A 43 0.28 -9.07 11.08
N LEU A 44 0.89 -9.53 9.97
CA LEU A 44 1.84 -10.65 10.01
C LEU A 44 3.09 -10.32 10.83
N TYR A 45 3.65 -9.12 10.69
CA TYR A 45 4.79 -8.67 11.49
C TYR A 45 4.47 -8.68 12.99
N GLU A 46 3.29 -8.16 13.37
CA GLU A 46 2.88 -8.09 14.77
C GLU A 46 2.63 -9.47 15.38
N SER A 47 1.98 -10.36 14.63
CA SER A 47 1.79 -11.77 15.01
C SER A 47 3.12 -12.49 15.20
N ASN A 48 4.08 -12.29 14.28
CA ASN A 48 5.39 -12.92 14.34
C ASN A 48 6.22 -12.35 15.52
N ARG A 49 6.08 -11.06 15.81
CA ARG A 49 6.68 -10.41 16.99
C ARG A 49 6.18 -11.03 18.30
N GLN A 50 4.87 -11.19 18.45
CA GLN A 50 4.27 -11.83 19.62
C GLN A 50 4.71 -13.29 19.76
N THR A 51 4.79 -14.02 18.64
CA THR A 51 5.28 -15.41 18.63
C THR A 51 6.73 -15.50 19.11
N LEU A 52 7.59 -14.56 18.69
CA LEU A 52 8.98 -14.48 19.18
C LEU A 52 9.09 -14.13 20.66
N GLU A 53 8.22 -13.23 21.15
CA GLU A 53 8.17 -12.89 22.57
C GLU A 53 7.80 -14.14 23.40
N HIS A 54 6.78 -14.90 22.99
CA HIS A 54 6.42 -16.17 23.65
C HIS A 54 7.50 -17.24 23.54
N LEU A 55 8.13 -17.40 22.37
CA LEU A 55 9.23 -18.36 22.22
C LEU A 55 10.42 -18.00 23.12
N ASN A 56 10.74 -16.72 23.29
CA ASN A 56 11.78 -16.28 24.22
C ASN A 56 11.42 -16.57 25.68
N GLU A 57 10.18 -16.30 26.08
CA GLU A 57 9.69 -16.66 27.42
C GLU A 57 9.81 -18.17 27.67
N ASP A 58 9.39 -18.99 26.71
CA ASP A 58 9.50 -20.44 26.79
C ASP A 58 10.97 -20.91 26.86
N LEU A 59 11.85 -20.31 26.06
CA LEU A 59 13.27 -20.65 26.03
C LEU A 59 13.96 -20.27 27.36
N ASP A 60 13.60 -19.14 27.95
CA ASP A 60 14.07 -18.73 29.28
C ASP A 60 13.59 -19.70 30.37
N VAL A 61 12.31 -20.09 30.36
CA VAL A 61 11.76 -21.08 31.30
C VAL A 61 12.47 -22.42 31.14
N LYS A 62 12.65 -22.91 29.90
CA LYS A 62 13.36 -24.18 29.64
C LYS A 62 14.83 -24.12 29.99
N ASN A 63 15.50 -22.98 29.81
CA ASN A 63 16.86 -22.79 30.29
C ASN A 63 16.94 -22.84 31.83
N GLN A 64 15.96 -22.26 32.53
CA GLN A 64 15.89 -22.36 33.98
C GLN A 64 15.68 -23.82 34.44
N GLU A 65 14.74 -24.54 33.82
CA GLU A 65 14.51 -25.97 34.09
C GLU A 65 15.78 -26.81 33.83
N TYR A 66 16.46 -26.58 32.70
CA TYR A 66 17.70 -27.25 32.35
C TYR A 66 18.79 -27.01 33.40
N ASN A 67 18.96 -25.75 33.84
CA ASN A 67 19.95 -25.41 34.86
C ASN A 67 19.62 -26.04 36.22
N GLN A 68 18.33 -26.11 36.59
CA GLN A 68 17.90 -26.79 37.80
C GLN A 68 18.20 -28.29 37.74
N LEU A 69 17.87 -28.97 36.64
CA LEU A 69 18.18 -30.39 36.44
C LEU A 69 19.68 -30.64 36.43
N ARG A 70 20.46 -29.81 35.75
CA ARG A 70 21.92 -29.91 35.73
C ARG A 70 22.54 -29.79 37.12
N ASN A 71 22.05 -28.87 37.95
CA ASN A 71 22.51 -28.71 39.33
C ASN A 71 22.07 -29.89 40.21
N CYS A 72 20.84 -30.40 40.04
CA CYS A 72 20.35 -31.59 40.72
C CYS A 72 21.22 -32.81 40.39
N ASN A 73 21.49 -33.02 39.11
CA ASN A 73 22.33 -34.09 38.60
C ASN A 73 23.76 -33.98 39.14
N HIS A 74 24.36 -32.78 39.14
CA HIS A 74 25.68 -32.58 39.74
C HIS A 74 25.70 -32.92 41.24
N THR A 75 24.64 -32.56 41.97
CA THR A 75 24.50 -32.89 43.40
C THR A 75 24.37 -34.40 43.60
N LEU A 76 23.49 -35.07 42.86
CA LEU A 76 23.30 -36.51 42.90
C LEU A 76 24.58 -37.28 42.53
N ASN A 77 25.30 -36.85 41.51
CA ASN A 77 26.59 -37.44 41.13
C ASN A 77 27.65 -37.25 42.22
N SER A 78 27.72 -36.07 42.84
CA SER A 78 28.61 -35.85 43.99
C SER A 78 28.24 -36.75 45.18
N GLU A 79 26.96 -36.89 45.47
CA GLU A 79 26.47 -37.77 46.53
C GLU A 79 26.72 -39.25 46.23
N LEU A 80 26.55 -39.67 44.97
CA LEU A 80 26.85 -41.02 44.52
C LEU A 80 28.34 -41.32 44.69
N GLN A 81 29.23 -40.42 44.26
CA GLN A 81 30.67 -40.56 44.46
C GLN A 81 31.04 -40.66 45.94
N LYS A 82 30.41 -39.85 46.80
CA LYS A 82 30.61 -39.95 48.26
C LYS A 82 30.13 -41.30 48.80
N ALA A 83 28.95 -41.77 48.39
CA ALA A 83 28.41 -43.07 48.82
C ALA A 83 29.30 -44.23 48.35
N GLU A 84 29.78 -44.20 47.10
CA GLU A 84 30.72 -45.18 46.56
C GLU A 84 32.06 -45.16 47.30
N ALA A 85 32.58 -43.98 47.64
CA ALA A 85 33.82 -43.85 48.40
C ALA A 85 33.68 -44.41 49.81
N ILE A 86 32.56 -44.13 50.49
CA ILE A 86 32.24 -44.70 51.81
C ILE A 86 32.14 -46.22 51.70
N ALA A 87 31.38 -46.74 50.72
CA ALA A 87 31.22 -48.18 50.52
C ALA A 87 32.57 -48.87 50.23
N LYS A 88 33.41 -48.31 49.35
CA LYS A 88 34.77 -48.82 49.08
C LYS A 88 35.64 -48.83 50.33
N LYS A 89 35.57 -47.78 51.16
CA LYS A 89 36.29 -47.71 52.43
C LYS A 89 35.80 -48.79 53.40
N THR A 90 34.48 -48.91 53.61
CA THR A 90 33.91 -49.93 54.49
C THR A 90 34.27 -51.35 54.05
N VAL A 91 34.23 -51.63 52.74
CA VAL A 91 34.66 -52.93 52.19
C VAL A 91 36.15 -53.16 52.46
N SER A 92 37.01 -52.17 52.24
CA SER A 92 38.45 -52.26 52.52
C SER A 92 38.73 -52.49 54.02
N ASP A 93 38.04 -51.76 54.90
CA ASP A 93 38.18 -51.87 56.35
C ASP A 93 37.75 -53.28 56.81
N LEU A 94 36.61 -53.78 56.33
CA LEU A 94 36.15 -55.14 56.60
C LEU A 94 37.10 -56.22 56.06
N GLN A 95 37.59 -56.08 54.82
CA GLN A 95 38.59 -56.99 54.26
C GLN A 95 39.88 -57.04 55.08
N SER A 96 40.33 -55.89 55.59
CA SER A 96 41.52 -55.84 56.46
C SER A 96 41.27 -56.52 57.81
N SER A 97 40.09 -56.34 58.39
CA SER A 97 39.68 -57.01 59.63
C SER A 97 39.57 -58.52 59.45
N ILE A 98 39.00 -58.98 58.34
CA ILE A 98 38.90 -60.41 58.00
C ILE A 98 40.31 -61.01 57.90
N ARG A 99 41.23 -60.40 57.15
CA ARG A 99 42.61 -60.90 57.04
C ARG A 99 43.33 -60.95 58.39
N ALA A 100 43.14 -59.95 59.25
CA ALA A 100 43.73 -59.96 60.59
C ALA A 100 43.20 -61.13 61.44
N LEU A 101 41.90 -61.43 61.33
CA LEU A 101 41.29 -62.57 62.00
C LEU A 101 41.77 -63.90 61.41
N GLU A 102 41.93 -64.01 60.08
CA GLU A 102 42.49 -65.19 59.41
C GLU A 102 43.92 -65.49 59.90
N VAL A 103 44.78 -64.47 60.00
CA VAL A 103 46.15 -64.62 60.53
C VAL A 103 46.14 -65.07 62.00
N ASN A 104 45.28 -64.47 62.83
CA ASN A 104 45.16 -64.88 64.23
C ASN A 104 44.66 -66.33 64.36
N LEU A 105 43.76 -66.76 63.48
CA LEU A 105 43.26 -68.13 63.42
C LEU A 105 44.38 -69.11 63.03
N GLU A 106 45.13 -68.82 61.98
CA GLU A 106 46.26 -69.64 61.54
C GLU A 106 47.31 -69.76 62.64
N GLN A 107 47.61 -68.66 63.34
CA GLN A 107 48.51 -68.68 64.50
C GLN A 107 47.95 -69.57 65.62
N ALA A 108 46.68 -69.43 65.98
CA ALA A 108 46.05 -70.27 67.02
C ALA A 108 46.03 -71.76 66.64
N GLU A 109 45.81 -72.10 65.37
CA GLU A 109 45.87 -73.47 64.87
C GLU A 109 47.29 -74.04 64.98
N THR A 110 48.31 -73.27 64.60
CA THR A 110 49.71 -73.71 64.75
C THR A 110 50.11 -73.91 66.22
N GLU A 111 49.67 -73.03 67.12
CA GLU A 111 49.88 -73.16 68.57
C GLU A 111 49.20 -74.41 69.12
N ARG A 112 47.96 -74.70 68.70
CA ARG A 112 47.23 -75.92 69.05
C ARG A 112 47.95 -77.18 68.57
N ASP A 113 48.40 -77.20 67.33
CA ASP A 113 49.07 -78.37 66.75
C ASP A 113 50.42 -78.62 67.44
N ASN A 114 51.17 -77.57 67.77
CA ASN A 114 52.39 -77.64 68.58
C ASN A 114 52.12 -78.18 70.00
N ALA A 115 51.06 -77.69 70.66
CA ALA A 115 50.66 -78.18 71.97
C ALA A 115 50.25 -79.66 71.94
N SER A 116 49.50 -80.06 70.91
CA SER A 116 49.11 -81.46 70.68
C SER A 116 50.33 -82.36 70.47
N ALA A 117 51.28 -81.95 69.63
CA ALA A 117 52.52 -82.70 69.39
C ALA A 117 53.35 -82.84 70.67
N LYS A 118 53.45 -81.79 71.49
CA LYS A 118 54.14 -81.82 72.78
C LYS A 118 53.46 -82.75 73.78
N LEU A 119 52.13 -82.73 73.82
CA LEU A 119 51.33 -83.67 74.63
C LEU A 119 51.57 -85.13 74.20
N ASP A 120 51.57 -85.42 72.90
CA ASP A 120 51.85 -86.75 72.38
C ASP A 120 53.29 -87.18 72.67
N GLN A 121 54.26 -86.28 72.56
CA GLN A 121 55.65 -86.55 72.92
C GLN A 121 55.80 -86.86 74.41
N LEU A 122 55.17 -86.07 75.29
CA LEU A 122 55.19 -86.30 76.74
C LEU A 122 54.48 -87.61 77.10
N ARG A 123 53.33 -87.90 76.49
CA ARG A 123 52.59 -89.15 76.67
C ARG A 123 53.43 -90.35 76.24
N THR A 124 54.09 -90.27 75.08
CA THR A 124 54.99 -91.31 74.58
C THR A 124 56.20 -91.49 75.49
N THR A 125 56.81 -90.39 75.94
CA THR A 125 57.94 -90.41 76.88
C THR A 125 57.54 -91.03 78.22
N ALA A 126 56.40 -90.63 78.78
CA ALA A 126 55.87 -91.18 80.03
C ALA A 126 55.53 -92.67 79.89
N TRP A 127 54.95 -93.08 78.75
CA TRP A 127 54.68 -94.49 78.44
C TRP A 127 55.97 -95.31 78.36
N TYR A 128 57.00 -94.83 77.65
CA TYR A 128 58.31 -95.48 77.61
C TYR A 128 58.99 -95.53 78.99
N GLN A 129 58.94 -94.46 79.78
CA GLN A 129 59.54 -94.45 81.13
C GLN A 129 58.82 -95.41 82.10
N LEU A 130 57.51 -95.62 81.92
CA LEU A 130 56.74 -96.60 82.68
C LEU A 130 57.08 -98.04 82.24
N HIS A 131 57.15 -98.32 80.94
CA HIS A 131 57.40 -99.68 80.44
C HIS A 131 58.86 -100.15 80.47
N VAL A 132 59.83 -99.26 80.24
CA VAL A 132 61.27 -99.62 80.34
C VAL A 132 61.68 -99.96 81.78
N ASN A 133 60.87 -99.60 82.78
CA ASN A 133 61.09 -100.00 84.17
C ASN A 133 60.33 -101.27 84.60
N ASP A 134 59.38 -101.78 83.81
CA ASP A 134 58.67 -103.04 84.10
C ASP A 134 59.38 -104.28 83.53
N GLU A 135 60.30 -104.11 82.57
CA GLU A 135 61.05 -105.24 81.96
C GLU A 135 62.43 -105.52 82.58
N THR A 136 62.82 -104.85 83.67
CA THR A 136 64.06 -105.18 84.38
C THR A 136 63.80 -105.61 85.83
N VAL A 137 64.19 -106.87 86.09
CA VAL A 137 64.46 -107.50 87.40
C VAL A 137 63.35 -108.38 87.98
N GLY A 138 63.30 -109.64 87.53
CA GLY A 138 63.57 -110.76 88.45
C GLY A 138 65.06 -111.11 88.26
N GLU A 139 65.95 -110.81 89.18
CA GLU A 139 66.31 -111.66 90.32
C GLU A 139 67.13 -110.87 91.37
N ARG A 140 67.09 -111.37 92.62
CA ARG A 140 67.90 -111.03 93.81
C ARG A 140 67.36 -109.97 94.79
N ASN A 141 66.49 -110.49 95.66
CA ASN A 141 66.04 -109.96 96.95
C ASN A 141 67.21 -109.68 97.90
N ASP A 142 67.49 -108.41 98.19
CA ASP A 142 67.77 -107.87 99.54
C ASP A 142 68.53 -106.52 99.47
N LEU A 143 69.17 -106.20 98.34
CA LEU A 143 69.59 -104.82 98.01
C LEU A 143 68.40 -103.93 97.58
N ILE A 144 67.26 -104.56 97.29
CA ILE A 144 66.06 -103.98 96.70
C ILE A 144 65.30 -103.08 97.68
N LYS A 145 65.35 -103.27 99.01
CA LYS A 145 64.55 -102.45 99.94
C LYS A 145 65.07 -101.01 100.09
N ALA A 146 66.38 -100.81 100.12
CA ALA A 146 66.98 -99.49 100.22
C ALA A 146 66.90 -98.72 98.88
N LEU A 147 67.19 -99.40 97.76
CA LEU A 147 67.05 -98.81 96.43
C LEU A 147 65.58 -98.62 96.02
N LYS A 148 64.61 -99.43 96.51
CA LYS A 148 63.18 -99.17 96.29
C LYS A 148 62.73 -97.89 96.97
N ALA A 149 63.19 -97.55 98.17
CA ALA A 149 62.74 -96.31 98.82
C ALA A 149 63.22 -95.05 98.07
N ASP A 150 64.48 -95.02 97.60
CA ASP A 150 65.01 -93.92 96.80
C ASP A 150 64.48 -93.90 95.36
N ARG A 151 64.31 -95.08 94.73
CA ARG A 151 63.68 -95.18 93.41
C ARG A 151 62.21 -94.79 93.44
N TYR A 152 61.46 -95.17 94.49
CA TYR A 152 60.06 -94.79 94.65
C TYR A 152 59.95 -93.28 94.91
N LYS A 153 60.82 -92.67 95.73
CA LYS A 153 60.82 -91.20 95.90
C LYS A 153 61.19 -90.45 94.63
N SER A 154 62.20 -90.90 93.88
CA SER A 154 62.59 -90.28 92.61
C SER A 154 61.52 -90.48 91.52
N GLN A 155 60.88 -91.65 91.46
CA GLN A 155 59.79 -91.93 90.52
C GLN A 155 58.51 -91.20 90.91
N GLN A 156 58.22 -91.07 92.20
CA GLN A 156 57.10 -90.26 92.69
C GLN A 156 57.33 -88.79 92.33
N GLN A 157 58.52 -88.23 92.54
CA GLN A 157 58.83 -86.86 92.10
C GLN A 157 58.77 -86.68 90.58
N GLN A 158 59.22 -87.65 89.79
CA GLN A 158 59.09 -87.59 88.33
C GLN A 158 57.64 -87.73 87.88
N ARG A 159 56.84 -88.59 88.51
CA ARG A 159 55.40 -88.69 88.27
C ARG A 159 54.67 -87.42 88.67
N ASP A 160 54.94 -86.87 89.84
CA ASP A 160 54.28 -85.67 90.34
C ASP A 160 54.61 -84.47 89.44
N ARG A 161 55.86 -84.34 88.96
CA ARG A 161 56.25 -83.34 87.95
C ARG A 161 55.57 -83.58 86.60
N ALA A 162 55.54 -84.81 86.10
CA ALA A 162 54.85 -85.13 84.84
C ALA A 162 53.34 -84.90 84.93
N VAL A 163 52.72 -85.16 86.09
CA VAL A 163 51.30 -84.88 86.35
C VAL A 163 51.05 -83.37 86.42
N THR A 164 51.91 -82.59 87.10
CA THR A 164 51.76 -81.12 87.11
C THR A 164 51.98 -80.50 85.72
N GLU A 165 52.93 -81.00 84.93
CA GLU A 165 53.12 -80.58 83.54
C GLU A 165 51.95 -80.99 82.64
N LEU A 166 51.38 -82.19 82.84
CA LEU A 166 50.18 -82.65 82.13
C LEU A 166 48.93 -81.86 82.53
N GLU A 167 48.79 -81.47 83.80
CA GLU A 167 47.68 -80.64 84.26
C GLU A 167 47.80 -79.21 83.73
N ALA A 168 49.00 -78.62 83.73
CA ALA A 168 49.25 -77.33 83.11
C ALA A 168 48.95 -77.34 81.59
N LEU A 169 49.38 -78.40 80.88
CA LEU A 169 49.07 -78.58 79.47
C LEU A 169 47.60 -78.88 79.20
N LYS A 170 46.90 -79.56 80.12
CA LYS A 170 45.46 -79.79 80.04
C LYS A 170 44.70 -78.47 80.20
N ASP A 171 45.17 -77.59 81.07
CA ASP A 171 44.61 -76.24 81.22
C ASP A 171 44.91 -75.37 79.99
N GLU A 172 46.09 -75.50 79.37
CA GLU A 172 46.41 -74.87 78.07
C GLU A 172 45.55 -75.42 76.92
N TYR A 173 45.34 -76.74 76.85
CA TYR A 173 44.46 -77.37 75.87
C TYR A 173 43.00 -76.93 76.09
N LYS A 174 42.57 -76.82 77.34
CA LYS A 174 41.24 -76.31 77.67
C LYS A 174 41.10 -74.84 77.25
N LYS A 175 42.11 -74.00 77.47
CA LYS A 175 42.13 -72.63 76.91
C LYS A 175 42.05 -72.62 75.39
N ALA A 176 42.80 -73.49 74.71
CA ALA A 176 42.75 -73.61 73.25
C ALA A 176 41.38 -74.10 72.75
N SER A 177 40.75 -75.05 73.47
CA SER A 177 39.41 -75.54 73.19
C SER A 177 38.33 -74.47 73.45
N ASP A 178 38.43 -73.72 74.53
CA ASP A 178 37.52 -72.62 74.85
C ASP A 178 37.67 -71.49 73.81
N LEU A 179 38.89 -71.20 73.35
CA LEU A 179 39.18 -70.33 72.20
C LEU A 179 38.55 -70.87 70.91
N HIS A 180 38.60 -72.18 70.66
CA HIS A 180 37.98 -72.80 69.48
C HIS A 180 36.45 -72.70 69.52
N VAL A 181 35.83 -72.84 70.70
CA VAL A 181 34.38 -72.62 70.88
C VAL A 181 34.02 -71.15 70.72
N GLN A 182 34.81 -70.22 71.27
CA GLN A 182 34.61 -68.78 71.05
C GLN A 182 34.78 -68.40 69.57
N LEU A 183 35.73 -69.02 68.86
CA LEU A 183 35.92 -68.84 67.42
C LEU A 183 34.77 -69.42 66.62
N ASN A 184 34.22 -70.58 66.98
CA ASN A 184 33.03 -71.10 66.30
C ASN A 184 31.79 -70.24 66.58
N GLY A 185 31.63 -69.70 67.80
CA GLY A 185 30.59 -68.70 68.09
C GLY A 185 30.77 -67.41 67.28
N LEU A 186 31.99 -66.89 67.18
CA LEU A 186 32.31 -65.74 66.34
C LEU A 186 32.22 -66.06 64.83
N ARG A 187 32.42 -67.32 64.43
CA ARG A 187 32.27 -67.77 63.05
C ARG A 187 30.81 -67.91 62.66
N GLU A 188 29.96 -68.39 63.55
CA GLU A 188 28.50 -68.39 63.36
C GLU A 188 27.95 -66.96 63.35
N ASP A 189 28.45 -66.08 64.23
CA ASP A 189 28.15 -64.65 64.18
C ASP A 189 28.70 -64.00 62.89
N CYS A 190 29.88 -64.40 62.42
CA CYS A 190 30.46 -63.94 61.17
C CYS A 190 29.68 -64.46 59.95
N ASP A 191 29.29 -65.72 59.88
CA ASP A 191 28.48 -66.28 58.78
C ASP A 191 27.09 -65.62 58.74
N PHE A 192 26.54 -65.23 59.90
CA PHE A 192 25.37 -64.36 59.98
C PHE A 192 25.64 -62.94 59.44
N THR A 193 26.84 -62.39 59.63
CA THR A 193 27.26 -61.10 59.04
C THR A 193 27.66 -61.20 57.56
N THR A 194 28.05 -62.36 57.03
CA THR A 194 28.43 -62.51 55.62
C THR A 194 27.20 -62.69 54.72
N GLU A 195 26.16 -63.40 55.18
CA GLU A 195 24.89 -63.55 54.44
C GLU A 195 23.91 -62.37 54.65
N ARG A 196 24.04 -61.62 55.76
CA ARG A 196 23.20 -60.45 56.06
C ARG A 196 23.99 -59.43 56.87
N ASN A 197 24.91 -58.68 56.25
CA ASN A 197 25.27 -57.38 56.80
C ASN A 197 24.23 -56.36 56.32
N PRO A 198 23.18 -56.06 57.11
CA PRO A 198 22.12 -55.15 56.68
C PRO A 198 22.67 -53.80 56.26
N GLN A 199 23.82 -53.37 56.81
CA GLN A 199 24.49 -52.13 56.42
C GLN A 199 25.07 -52.18 55.00
N ILE A 200 25.62 -53.32 54.55
CA ILE A 200 26.14 -53.46 53.18
C ILE A 200 24.97 -53.55 52.19
N THR A 201 23.94 -54.34 52.52
CA THR A 201 22.75 -54.45 51.68
C THR A 201 22.03 -53.11 51.56
N GLU A 202 21.87 -52.37 52.66
CA GLU A 202 21.28 -51.03 52.68
C GLU A 202 22.12 -50.01 51.90
N LEU A 203 23.46 -50.05 52.00
CA LEU A 203 24.35 -49.22 51.19
C LEU A 203 24.25 -49.58 49.70
N GLN A 204 24.21 -50.86 49.33
CA GLN A 204 24.03 -51.28 47.94
C GLN A 204 22.66 -50.90 47.39
N THR A 205 21.59 -51.05 48.16
CA THR A 205 20.26 -50.55 47.78
C THR A 205 20.29 -49.03 47.60
N THR A 206 20.94 -48.29 48.49
CA THR A 206 21.10 -46.84 48.38
C THR A 206 21.88 -46.45 47.13
N ILE A 207 22.99 -47.12 46.82
CA ILE A 207 23.79 -46.90 45.61
C ILE A 207 22.95 -47.17 44.35
N ASN A 208 22.27 -48.31 44.29
CA ASN A 208 21.44 -48.69 43.13
C ASN A 208 20.28 -47.71 42.91
N ASN A 209 19.63 -47.25 43.99
CA ASN A 209 18.58 -46.24 43.93
C ASN A 209 19.13 -44.90 43.43
N LYS A 210 20.30 -44.46 43.94
CA LYS A 210 20.96 -43.22 43.47
C LYS A 210 21.44 -43.32 42.03
N GLN A 211 21.94 -44.47 41.59
CA GLN A 211 22.32 -44.70 40.19
C GLN A 211 21.09 -44.65 39.27
N THR A 212 19.98 -45.25 39.68
CA THR A 212 18.73 -45.21 38.91
C THR A 212 18.20 -43.77 38.82
N GLN A 213 18.24 -43.00 39.92
CA GLN A 213 17.88 -41.58 39.91
C GLN A 213 18.80 -40.74 39.01
N ALA A 214 20.12 -40.99 39.03
CA ALA A 214 21.06 -40.31 38.16
C ALA A 214 20.77 -40.59 36.67
N LEU A 215 20.50 -41.85 36.31
CA LEU A 215 20.15 -42.22 34.94
C LEU A 215 18.83 -41.61 34.46
N ILE A 216 17.82 -41.53 35.33
CA ILE A 216 16.54 -40.85 35.01
C ILE A 216 16.81 -39.36 34.74
N HIS A 217 17.57 -38.68 35.62
CA HIS A 217 17.88 -37.27 35.42
C HIS A 217 18.78 -37.00 34.22
N ASP A 218 19.72 -37.89 33.87
CA ASP A 218 20.49 -37.79 32.63
C ASP A 218 19.58 -37.86 31.40
N ALA A 219 18.61 -38.80 31.40
CA ALA A 219 17.64 -38.92 30.31
C ALA A 219 16.74 -37.68 30.21
N GLU A 220 16.24 -37.16 31.34
CA GLU A 220 15.45 -35.93 31.39
C GLU A 220 16.26 -34.72 30.91
N THR A 221 17.52 -34.60 31.32
CA THR A 221 18.42 -33.52 30.90
C THR A 221 18.68 -33.58 29.39
N SER A 222 18.82 -34.78 28.83
CA SER A 222 18.99 -34.99 27.39
C SER A 222 17.74 -34.65 26.59
N ASP A 223 16.53 -35.02 27.05
CA ASP A 223 15.27 -34.65 26.40
C ASP A 223 15.07 -33.13 26.44
N LEU A 224 15.39 -32.48 27.57
CA LEU A 224 15.26 -31.04 27.72
C LEU A 224 16.25 -30.28 26.82
N HIS A 225 17.46 -30.80 26.63
CA HIS A 225 18.43 -30.25 25.68
C HIS A 225 17.93 -30.33 24.24
N ALA A 226 17.40 -31.49 23.82
CA ALA A 226 16.82 -31.65 22.49
C ALA A 226 15.62 -30.70 22.25
N ARG A 227 14.80 -30.46 23.27
CA ARG A 227 13.70 -29.47 23.19
C ARG A 227 14.21 -28.04 23.09
N LEU A 228 15.27 -27.69 23.82
CA LEU A 228 15.92 -26.38 23.72
C LEU A 228 16.46 -26.13 22.31
N ASP A 229 17.08 -27.14 21.68
CA ASP A 229 17.57 -27.01 20.30
C ASP A 229 16.43 -26.75 19.30
N VAL A 230 15.28 -27.44 19.45
CA VAL A 230 14.10 -27.23 18.61
C VAL A 230 13.50 -25.83 18.83
N LEU A 231 13.39 -25.38 20.07
CA LEU A 231 12.90 -24.03 20.39
C LEU A 231 13.83 -22.94 19.86
N GLN A 232 15.15 -23.12 19.98
CA GLN A 232 16.15 -22.19 19.43
C GLN A 232 16.06 -22.11 17.91
N ALA A 233 15.95 -23.26 17.22
CA ALA A 233 15.78 -23.29 15.77
C ALA A 233 14.48 -22.59 15.32
N ALA A 234 13.38 -22.79 16.04
CA ALA A 234 12.12 -22.10 15.78
C ALA A 234 12.26 -20.57 16.02
N HIS A 235 12.88 -20.17 17.12
CA HIS A 235 13.16 -18.77 17.42
C HIS A 235 13.98 -18.11 16.30
N ASP A 236 15.08 -18.74 15.86
CA ASP A 236 15.94 -18.20 14.82
C ASP A 236 15.22 -18.06 13.47
N GLN A 237 14.36 -19.02 13.12
CA GLN A 237 13.51 -18.96 11.93
C GLN A 237 12.51 -17.80 12.02
N HIS A 238 11.78 -17.68 13.13
CA HIS A 238 10.81 -16.59 13.33
C HIS A 238 11.51 -15.22 13.34
N PHE A 239 12.73 -15.14 13.87
CA PHE A 239 13.53 -13.92 13.86
C PHE A 239 13.92 -13.53 12.43
N HIS A 240 14.33 -14.49 11.61
CA HIS A 240 14.60 -14.28 10.19
C HIS A 240 13.35 -13.79 9.44
N ASP A 241 12.20 -14.40 9.69
CA ASP A 241 10.92 -14.02 9.09
C ASP A 241 10.52 -12.59 9.49
N LYS A 242 10.72 -12.21 10.76
CA LYS A 242 10.47 -10.84 11.25
C LYS A 242 11.32 -9.81 10.51
N VAL A 243 12.62 -10.05 10.37
CA VAL A 243 13.53 -9.14 9.65
C VAL A 243 13.14 -9.01 8.17
N THR A 244 12.72 -10.11 7.56
CA THR A 244 12.25 -10.14 6.18
C THR A 244 10.97 -9.32 6.00
N LEU A 245 9.98 -9.52 6.88
CA LEU A 245 8.73 -8.75 6.89
C LEU A 245 8.98 -7.26 7.11
N GLU A 246 9.89 -6.88 8.01
CA GLU A 246 10.27 -5.49 8.26
C GLU A 246 10.87 -4.82 7.01
N THR A 247 11.72 -5.56 6.30
CA THR A 247 12.33 -5.11 5.04
C THR A 247 11.25 -4.90 3.96
N GLN A 248 10.30 -5.82 3.84
CA GLN A 248 9.18 -5.73 2.90
C GLN A 248 8.25 -4.55 3.22
N LEU A 249 7.91 -4.34 4.51
CA LEU A 249 7.12 -3.19 4.96
C LEU A 249 7.79 -1.86 4.61
N THR A 250 9.11 -1.77 4.82
CA THR A 250 9.88 -0.56 4.49
C THR A 250 9.89 -0.31 2.97
N ALA A 251 10.02 -1.35 2.16
CA ALA A 251 9.95 -1.25 0.71
C ALA A 251 8.58 -0.77 0.22
N LEU A 252 7.49 -1.39 0.70
CA LEU A 252 6.12 -0.98 0.38
C LEU A 252 5.80 0.45 0.84
N HIS A 253 6.38 0.89 1.96
CA HIS A 253 6.21 2.27 2.42
C HIS A 253 6.84 3.27 1.46
N ARG A 254 8.08 3.03 1.02
CA ARG A 254 8.76 3.86 0.01
C ARG A 254 8.03 3.87 -1.33
N GLU A 255 7.49 2.74 -1.75
CA GLU A 255 6.72 2.65 -2.99
C GLU A 255 5.42 3.47 -2.93
N ASN A 256 4.69 3.38 -1.81
CA ASN A 256 3.51 4.21 -1.56
C ASN A 256 3.84 5.70 -1.56
N GLU A 257 4.95 6.13 -0.94
CA GLU A 257 5.40 7.52 -0.96
C GLU A 257 5.72 8.01 -2.38
N ASN A 258 6.38 7.16 -3.19
CA ASN A 258 6.69 7.47 -4.58
C ASN A 258 5.40 7.62 -5.42
N LEU A 259 4.45 6.69 -5.28
CA LEU A 259 3.16 6.77 -5.97
C LEU A 259 2.32 7.97 -5.52
N ALA A 260 2.27 8.27 -4.22
CA ALA A 260 1.61 9.45 -3.71
C ALA A 260 2.20 10.74 -4.31
N THR A 261 3.53 10.80 -4.45
CA THR A 261 4.22 11.92 -5.11
C THR A 261 3.85 12.00 -6.60
N LYS A 262 3.74 10.86 -7.31
CA LYS A 262 3.29 10.82 -8.71
C LYS A 262 1.84 11.29 -8.86
N ILE A 263 0.94 10.91 -7.96
CA ILE A 263 -0.46 11.38 -7.93
C ILE A 263 -0.49 12.89 -7.72
N ALA A 264 0.22 13.41 -6.71
CA ALA A 264 0.27 14.85 -6.44
C ALA A 264 0.78 15.65 -7.65
N ASN A 265 1.79 15.13 -8.37
CA ASN A 265 2.28 15.74 -9.60
C ASN A 265 1.25 15.67 -10.74
N ALA A 266 0.56 14.54 -10.90
CA ALA A 266 -0.48 14.38 -11.92
C ALA A 266 -1.67 15.32 -11.66
N ASP A 267 -2.10 15.47 -10.40
CA ASP A 267 -3.13 16.42 -9.98
C ASP A 267 -2.71 17.86 -10.25
N ALA A 268 -1.47 18.23 -9.95
CA ALA A 268 -0.95 19.56 -10.24
C ALA A 268 -0.97 19.87 -11.76
N VAL A 269 -0.65 18.87 -12.59
CA VAL A 269 -0.75 18.99 -14.05
C VAL A 269 -2.21 19.09 -14.50
N ALA A 270 -3.12 18.28 -13.93
CA ALA A 270 -4.55 18.31 -14.24
C ALA A 270 -5.20 19.66 -13.86
N VAL A 271 -4.84 20.24 -12.72
CA VAL A 271 -5.29 21.58 -12.33
C VAL A 271 -4.78 22.63 -13.31
N LYS A 272 -3.50 22.54 -13.71
CA LYS A 272 -2.92 23.48 -14.68
C LYS A 272 -3.60 23.39 -16.04
N THR A 273 -3.86 22.18 -16.55
CA THR A 273 -4.56 21.99 -17.83
C THR A 273 -6.01 22.45 -17.77
N ASN A 274 -6.72 22.18 -16.67
CA ASN A 274 -8.08 22.67 -16.46
C ASN A 274 -8.13 24.21 -16.43
N ASN A 275 -7.19 24.85 -15.75
CA ASN A 275 -7.05 26.31 -15.75
C ASN A 275 -6.77 26.86 -17.15
N MET A 276 -5.91 26.20 -17.93
CA MET A 276 -5.67 26.58 -19.33
C MET A 276 -6.93 26.40 -20.20
N ALA A 277 -7.66 25.29 -20.05
CA ALA A 277 -8.91 25.05 -20.77
C ALA A 277 -9.96 26.12 -20.42
N ASN A 278 -10.09 26.49 -19.15
CA ASN A 278 -10.98 27.55 -18.71
C ASN A 278 -10.58 28.92 -19.28
N ALA A 279 -9.29 29.24 -19.34
CA ALA A 279 -8.80 30.48 -19.96
C ALA A 279 -9.12 30.53 -21.46
N ILE A 280 -8.93 29.41 -22.18
CA ILE A 280 -9.28 29.30 -23.61
C ILE A 280 -10.79 29.44 -23.81
N LEU A 281 -11.61 28.78 -22.98
CA LEU A 281 -13.07 28.91 -23.02
C LEU A 281 -13.52 30.36 -22.75
N GLN A 282 -12.87 31.06 -21.83
CA GLN A 282 -13.16 32.47 -21.55
C GLN A 282 -12.78 33.37 -22.73
N GLN A 283 -11.61 33.14 -23.36
CA GLN A 283 -11.22 33.86 -24.58
C GLN A 283 -12.21 33.61 -25.73
N LEU A 284 -12.65 32.36 -25.92
CA LEU A 284 -13.68 31.99 -26.90
C LEU A 284 -15.02 32.72 -26.64
N ARG A 285 -15.47 32.80 -25.38
CA ARG A 285 -16.68 33.54 -25.01
C ARG A 285 -16.56 35.03 -25.36
N VAL A 286 -15.43 35.65 -25.04
CA VAL A 286 -15.19 37.07 -25.39
C VAL A 286 -15.21 37.28 -26.91
N LEU A 287 -14.56 36.41 -27.68
CA LEU A 287 -14.56 36.46 -29.14
C LEU A 287 -15.97 36.31 -29.73
N LEU A 288 -16.77 35.38 -29.20
CA LEU A 288 -18.15 35.16 -29.63
C LEU A 288 -19.02 36.40 -29.38
N ILE A 289 -18.91 37.01 -28.21
CA ILE A 289 -19.62 38.26 -27.86
C ILE A 289 -19.21 39.39 -28.81
N ALA A 290 -17.90 39.63 -28.97
CA ALA A 290 -17.41 40.66 -29.87
C ALA A 290 -17.85 40.44 -31.33
N THR A 291 -17.92 39.18 -31.78
CA THR A 291 -18.41 38.83 -33.11
C THR A 291 -19.92 39.09 -33.24
N ALA A 292 -20.70 38.74 -32.23
CA ALA A 292 -22.14 39.02 -32.18
C ALA A 292 -22.43 40.52 -32.20
N GLU A 293 -21.71 41.31 -31.40
CA GLU A 293 -21.81 42.78 -31.37
C GLU A 293 -21.46 43.41 -32.72
N LYS A 294 -20.36 42.96 -33.34
CA LYS A 294 -19.95 43.44 -34.68
C LYS A 294 -20.99 43.08 -35.75
N ASN A 295 -21.65 41.94 -35.63
CA ASN A 295 -22.74 41.55 -36.53
C ASN A 295 -24.00 42.38 -36.30
N ALA A 296 -24.37 42.66 -35.04
CA ALA A 296 -25.47 43.55 -34.69
C ALA A 296 -25.23 44.98 -35.21
N GLN A 297 -24.00 45.50 -35.07
CA GLN A 297 -23.61 46.79 -35.64
C GLN A 297 -23.73 46.82 -37.17
N ARG A 298 -23.26 45.77 -37.86
CA ARG A 298 -23.42 45.65 -39.31
C ARG A 298 -24.89 45.61 -39.73
N GLN A 299 -25.72 44.87 -39.00
CA GLN A 299 -27.17 44.82 -39.26
C GLN A 299 -27.80 46.21 -39.08
N ALA A 300 -27.49 46.90 -37.99
CA ALA A 300 -27.98 48.26 -37.75
C ALA A 300 -27.53 49.25 -38.84
N GLN A 301 -26.31 49.10 -39.37
CA GLN A 301 -25.83 49.89 -40.51
C GLN A 301 -26.64 49.60 -41.78
N PHE A 302 -26.92 48.32 -42.09
CA PHE A 302 -27.76 47.95 -43.23
C PHE A 302 -29.19 48.47 -43.09
N ASP A 303 -29.79 48.33 -41.92
CA ASP A 303 -31.15 48.83 -41.64
C ASP A 303 -31.20 50.37 -41.76
N GLY A 304 -30.17 51.06 -41.26
CA GLY A 304 -30.02 52.51 -41.42
C GLY A 304 -29.91 52.94 -42.88
N MET A 305 -29.08 52.26 -43.68
CA MET A 305 -28.97 52.51 -45.12
C MET A 305 -30.28 52.24 -45.86
N TYR A 306 -30.97 51.15 -45.53
CA TYR A 306 -32.25 50.79 -46.14
C TYR A 306 -33.33 51.84 -45.82
N THR A 307 -33.38 52.32 -44.58
CA THR A 307 -34.29 53.40 -44.17
C THR A 307 -33.98 54.70 -44.94
N GLN A 308 -32.71 55.08 -45.08
CA GLN A 308 -32.30 56.24 -45.89
C GLN A 308 -32.71 56.10 -47.37
N GLN A 309 -32.60 54.90 -47.93
CA GLN A 309 -33.01 54.62 -49.31
C GLN A 309 -34.53 54.76 -49.48
N ILE A 310 -35.32 54.25 -48.53
CA ILE A 310 -36.78 54.43 -48.51
C ILE A 310 -37.14 55.92 -48.43
N ASP A 311 -36.54 56.66 -47.50
CA ASP A 311 -36.79 58.10 -47.34
C ASP A 311 -36.45 58.88 -48.62
N ALA A 312 -35.33 58.55 -49.26
CA ALA A 312 -34.93 59.16 -50.52
C ALA A 312 -35.93 58.84 -51.65
N ALA A 313 -36.37 57.59 -51.75
CA ALA A 313 -37.38 57.17 -52.71
C ALA A 313 -38.74 57.86 -52.47
N GLN A 314 -39.15 58.01 -51.21
CA GLN A 314 -40.37 58.74 -50.83
C GLN A 314 -40.27 60.22 -51.18
N ARG A 315 -39.14 60.89 -50.88
CA ARG A 315 -38.90 62.28 -51.26
C ARG A 315 -38.94 62.46 -52.78
N PHE A 316 -38.31 61.56 -53.52
CA PHE A 316 -38.31 61.60 -54.99
C PHE A 316 -39.73 61.38 -55.54
N SER A 317 -40.49 60.41 -55.00
CA SER A 317 -41.89 60.19 -55.35
C SER A 317 -42.77 61.42 -55.05
N ALA A 318 -42.57 62.09 -53.92
CA ALA A 318 -43.29 63.30 -53.56
C ALA A 318 -42.94 64.46 -54.52
N GLN A 319 -41.66 64.63 -54.87
CA GLN A 319 -41.21 65.61 -55.86
C GLN A 319 -41.82 65.34 -57.24
N LEU A 320 -41.82 64.08 -57.69
CA LEU A 320 -42.47 63.66 -58.93
C LEU A 320 -43.96 64.02 -58.91
N ARG A 321 -44.69 63.65 -57.85
CA ARG A 321 -46.12 64.00 -57.71
C ARG A 321 -46.35 65.51 -57.75
N ALA A 322 -45.54 66.29 -57.05
CA ALA A 322 -45.62 67.75 -57.05
C ALA A 322 -45.37 68.33 -58.46
N LYS A 323 -44.36 67.83 -59.17
CA LYS A 323 -44.06 68.23 -60.56
C LYS A 323 -45.19 67.83 -61.51
N THR A 324 -45.73 66.63 -61.41
CA THR A 324 -46.89 66.19 -62.21
C THR A 324 -48.11 67.06 -61.94
N SER A 325 -48.37 67.44 -60.68
CA SER A 325 -49.45 68.38 -60.34
C SER A 325 -49.23 69.74 -61.00
N ALA A 326 -48.01 70.29 -60.91
CA ALA A 326 -47.67 71.56 -61.53
C ALA A 326 -47.80 71.51 -63.07
N ILE A 327 -47.44 70.39 -63.70
CA ILE A 327 -47.64 70.19 -65.14
C ILE A 327 -49.14 70.21 -65.47
N ARG A 328 -49.99 69.50 -64.72
CA ARG A 328 -51.45 69.53 -64.93
C ARG A 328 -52.03 70.93 -64.76
N ASP A 329 -51.60 71.67 -63.74
CA ASP A 329 -52.03 73.05 -63.53
C ASP A 329 -51.62 73.96 -64.70
N LEU A 330 -50.41 73.77 -65.25
CA LEU A 330 -49.94 74.47 -66.44
C LEU A 330 -50.72 74.06 -67.70
N GLU A 331 -51.04 72.78 -67.88
CA GLU A 331 -51.88 72.29 -68.98
C GLU A 331 -53.29 72.90 -68.94
N VAL A 332 -53.89 73.01 -67.74
CA VAL A 332 -55.18 73.68 -67.56
C VAL A 332 -55.08 75.17 -67.90
N LYS A 333 -54.04 75.87 -67.42
CA LYS A 333 -53.81 77.28 -67.77
C LYS A 333 -53.56 77.48 -69.26
N LEU A 334 -52.84 76.58 -69.90
CA LEU A 334 -52.60 76.62 -71.35
C LEU A 334 -53.92 76.45 -72.10
N LYS A 335 -54.72 75.43 -71.78
CA LYS A 335 -56.05 75.22 -72.40
C LYS A 335 -56.98 76.41 -72.19
N GLN A 336 -56.97 77.02 -71.01
CA GLN A 336 -57.75 78.23 -70.75
C GLN A 336 -57.26 79.40 -71.61
N SER A 337 -55.95 79.60 -71.72
CA SER A 337 -55.37 80.64 -72.58
C SER A 337 -55.65 80.39 -74.07
N GLU A 338 -55.63 79.14 -74.52
CA GLU A 338 -56.00 78.76 -75.89
C GLU A 338 -57.48 79.05 -76.15
N LEU A 339 -58.37 78.71 -75.21
CA LEU A 339 -59.80 79.02 -75.30
C LEU A 339 -60.06 80.53 -75.31
N ASP A 340 -59.39 81.29 -74.43
CA ASP A 340 -59.50 82.75 -74.40
C ASP A 340 -59.00 83.38 -75.70
N SER A 341 -57.91 82.84 -76.28
CA SER A 341 -57.40 83.25 -77.59
C SER A 341 -58.40 82.93 -78.70
N LEU A 342 -59.00 81.74 -78.70
CA LEU A 342 -60.01 81.34 -79.69
C LEU A 342 -61.25 82.24 -79.60
N ASN A 343 -61.71 82.56 -78.38
CA ASN A 343 -62.82 83.47 -78.15
C ASN A 343 -62.49 84.89 -78.66
N ARG A 344 -61.25 85.37 -78.48
CA ARG A 344 -60.81 86.65 -79.06
C ARG A 344 -60.81 86.62 -80.58
N VAL A 345 -60.32 85.54 -81.19
CA VAL A 345 -60.35 85.37 -82.66
C VAL A 345 -61.80 85.36 -83.15
N SER A 346 -62.69 84.58 -82.55
CA SER A 346 -64.11 84.56 -82.89
C SER A 346 -64.75 85.94 -82.73
N SER A 347 -64.45 86.66 -81.65
CA SER A 347 -64.95 88.03 -81.46
C SER A 347 -64.42 89.00 -82.51
N CYS A 348 -63.15 88.86 -82.92
CA CYS A 348 -62.58 89.63 -84.03
C CYS A 348 -63.25 89.27 -85.36
N GLU A 349 -63.53 87.99 -85.62
CA GLU A 349 -64.25 87.54 -86.82
C GLU A 349 -65.67 88.10 -86.87
N ASP A 350 -66.39 88.13 -85.74
CA ASP A 350 -67.71 88.75 -85.62
C ASP A 350 -67.65 90.26 -85.88
N GLN A 351 -66.63 90.95 -85.35
CA GLN A 351 -66.39 92.37 -85.64
C GLN A 351 -66.09 92.62 -87.12
N ILE A 352 -65.26 91.77 -87.74
CA ILE A 352 -64.96 91.83 -89.18
C ILE A 352 -66.23 91.59 -89.99
N ALA A 353 -67.06 90.62 -89.62
CA ALA A 353 -68.34 90.34 -90.28
C ALA A 353 -69.29 91.54 -90.15
N GLY A 354 -69.38 92.16 -88.97
CA GLY A 354 -70.14 93.38 -88.74
C GLY A 354 -69.66 94.55 -89.61
N LEU A 355 -68.34 94.76 -89.70
CA LEU A 355 -67.74 95.78 -90.57
C LEU A 355 -67.96 95.49 -92.06
N LYS A 356 -67.87 94.23 -92.49
CA LYS A 356 -68.20 93.81 -93.86
C LYS A 356 -69.65 94.12 -94.20
N ASN A 357 -70.59 93.89 -93.27
CA ASN A 357 -72.00 94.25 -93.45
C ASN A 357 -72.19 95.77 -93.56
N GLN A 358 -71.53 96.57 -92.71
CA GLN A 358 -71.56 98.03 -92.83
C GLN A 358 -71.03 98.51 -94.19
N ILE A 359 -69.89 97.96 -94.64
CA ILE A 359 -69.34 98.28 -95.96
C ILE A 359 -70.36 97.90 -97.06
N HIS A 360 -71.00 96.74 -96.96
CA HIS A 360 -72.01 96.32 -97.94
C HIS A 360 -73.20 97.28 -97.98
N CYS A 361 -73.73 97.70 -96.83
CA CYS A 361 -74.79 98.71 -96.76
C CYS A 361 -74.36 100.04 -97.38
N LEU A 362 -73.15 100.52 -97.07
CA LEU A 362 -72.61 101.75 -97.65
C LEU A 362 -72.41 101.64 -99.17
N VAL A 363 -72.02 100.47 -99.68
CA VAL A 363 -71.95 100.21 -101.13
C VAL A 363 -73.33 100.26 -101.77
N LEU A 364 -74.34 99.66 -101.14
CA LEU A 364 -75.72 99.73 -101.64
C LEU A 364 -76.27 101.16 -101.63
N ASP A 365 -75.99 101.94 -100.58
CA ASP A 365 -76.35 103.36 -100.51
C ASP A 365 -75.65 104.16 -101.61
N ARG A 366 -74.34 103.97 -101.79
CA ARG A 366 -73.56 104.57 -102.88
C ARG A 366 -74.14 104.22 -104.24
N ASP A 367 -74.43 102.94 -104.50
CA ASP A 367 -74.95 102.49 -105.78
C ASP A 367 -76.37 103.05 -106.02
N GLY A 368 -77.17 103.22 -104.96
CA GLY A 368 -78.44 103.94 -105.00
C GLY A 368 -78.29 105.44 -105.29
N GLU A 369 -77.27 106.11 -104.76
CA GLU A 369 -76.95 107.49 -105.08
C GLU A 369 -76.42 107.66 -106.52
N VAL A 370 -75.58 106.73 -106.99
CA VAL A 370 -75.12 106.69 -108.39
C VAL A 370 -76.29 106.51 -109.34
N ALA A 371 -77.20 105.58 -109.07
CA ALA A 371 -78.41 105.39 -109.89
C ALA A 371 -79.30 106.65 -109.93
N LYS A 372 -79.41 107.39 -108.81
CA LYS A 372 -80.12 108.69 -108.79
C LYS A 372 -79.37 109.73 -109.62
N ALA A 373 -78.05 109.81 -109.51
CA ALA A 373 -77.25 110.75 -110.28
C ALA A 373 -77.35 110.48 -111.79
N ASP A 374 -77.30 109.20 -112.21
CA ASP A 374 -77.48 108.78 -113.60
C ASP A 374 -78.88 109.16 -114.12
N ALA A 375 -79.94 108.94 -113.32
CA ALA A 375 -81.29 109.35 -113.67
C ALA A 375 -81.45 110.87 -113.79
N TRP A 376 -80.78 111.65 -112.93
CA TRP A 376 -80.74 113.11 -113.05
C TRP A 376 -79.99 113.55 -114.31
N GLN A 377 -78.90 112.88 -114.67
CA GLN A 377 -78.13 113.17 -115.88
C GLN A 377 -78.95 112.89 -117.15
N GLU A 378 -79.71 111.80 -117.18
CA GLU A 378 -80.65 111.50 -118.28
C GLU A 378 -81.74 112.57 -118.42
N LEU A 379 -82.30 113.05 -117.30
CA LEU A 379 -83.31 114.10 -117.30
C LEU A 379 -82.75 115.43 -117.89
N VAL A 380 -81.54 115.82 -117.48
CA VAL A 380 -80.85 117.01 -117.99
C VAL A 380 -80.56 116.86 -119.49
N ASN A 381 -80.12 115.69 -119.93
CA ASN A 381 -79.87 115.41 -121.34
C ASN A 381 -81.16 115.51 -122.19
N MET A 382 -82.30 115.02 -121.69
CA MET A 382 -83.59 115.17 -122.37
C MET A 382 -84.03 116.64 -122.49
N GLN A 383 -83.90 117.43 -121.42
CA GLN A 383 -84.27 118.86 -121.46
C GLN A 383 -83.41 119.66 -122.44
N LYS A 384 -82.13 119.29 -122.59
CA LYS A 384 -81.23 119.90 -123.58
C LYS A 384 -81.70 119.63 -125.01
N ILE A 385 -82.08 118.39 -125.31
CA ILE A 385 -82.60 118.00 -126.65
C ILE A 385 -83.87 118.79 -127.00
N GLU A 386 -84.79 118.98 -126.05
CA GLU A 386 -85.99 119.81 -126.26
C GLU A 386 -85.67 121.29 -126.51
N ALA A 387 -84.70 121.84 -125.79
CA ALA A 387 -84.27 123.23 -125.96
C ALA A 387 -83.63 123.45 -127.34
N ASP A 388 -82.73 122.56 -127.76
CA ASP A 388 -82.06 122.62 -129.06
C ASP A 388 -83.06 122.49 -130.23
N GLY A 389 -84.11 121.67 -130.07
CA GLY A 389 -85.20 121.55 -131.05
C GLY A 389 -86.05 122.83 -131.20
N ARG A 390 -86.25 123.60 -130.12
CA ARG A 390 -86.98 124.88 -130.16
C ARG A 390 -86.15 126.00 -130.81
N VAL A 391 -84.84 126.00 -130.61
CA VAL A 391 -83.93 126.97 -131.25
C VAL A 391 -83.90 126.76 -132.77
N ALA A 392 -83.78 125.51 -133.23
CA ALA A 392 -83.79 125.18 -134.66
C ALA A 392 -85.11 125.59 -135.36
N ALA A 393 -86.26 125.47 -134.68
CA ALA A 393 -87.56 125.88 -135.22
C ALA A 393 -87.70 127.41 -135.35
N LEU A 394 -87.11 128.17 -134.41
CA LEU A 394 -87.11 129.64 -134.44
C LEU A 394 -86.17 130.21 -135.52
N GLU A 395 -85.02 129.58 -135.73
CA GLU A 395 -84.08 129.96 -136.79
C GLU A 395 -84.69 129.79 -138.20
N ALA A 396 -85.49 128.74 -138.40
CA ALA A 396 -86.19 128.49 -139.67
C ALA A 396 -87.26 129.56 -139.99
N GLN A 397 -87.98 130.07 -138.98
CA GLN A 397 -88.99 131.12 -139.17
C GLN A 397 -88.37 132.49 -139.51
N ILE A 398 -87.20 132.80 -138.96
CA ILE A 398 -86.50 134.06 -139.24
C ILE A 398 -85.99 134.11 -140.69
N VAL A 399 -85.57 132.97 -141.25
CA VAL A 399 -85.10 132.89 -142.64
C VAL A 399 -86.25 133.08 -143.64
N GLN A 400 -87.46 132.59 -143.34
CA GLN A 400 -88.62 132.79 -144.21
C GLN A 400 -89.11 134.25 -144.26
N LEU A 401 -88.97 135.01 -143.17
CA LEU A 401 -89.46 136.40 -143.10
C LEU A 401 -88.57 137.40 -143.86
N LYS A 402 -87.29 137.09 -144.11
CA LYS A 402 -86.36 137.98 -144.81
C LYS A 402 -86.42 137.93 -146.34
N ALA A 403 -87.23 137.03 -146.93
CA ALA A 403 -87.30 136.86 -148.39
C ALA A 403 -88.49 137.60 -149.05
N CYS A 404 -89.27 138.39 -148.28
CA CYS A 404 -90.46 139.11 -148.76
C CYS A 404 -90.34 140.65 -148.72
N GLU A 405 -89.14 141.20 -148.54
CA GLU A 405 -88.78 142.62 -148.73
C GLU A 405 -87.67 142.72 -149.78
#